data_AF-A0A1V4YM21-F1
#
_entry.id   AF-A0A1V4YM21-F1
#
_cell.length_a   1.000
_cell.length_b   1.000
_cell.length_c   1.000
_cell.angle_alpha   90.00
_cell.angle_beta   90.00
_cell.angle_gamma   90.00
#
_symmetry.space_group_name_H-M   'P 1'
#
loop_
_entity.id
_entity.type
_entity.pdbx_description
1 polymer ?
#
loop_
_entity_poly.entity_id
_entity_poly.type
_entity_poly.pdbx_seq_one_letter_code
_entity_poly.pdbx_strand_id
1 'polypeptide(L)' 'MTDIEADIKDIKQQMREISKKIDEIVYEKEISSYMQLSDRSLSKFLEDEPSIYSLKDLKVRYK' A
#
# COMPACT_ATOMS: atom_id res chain seq x y z
N MET A 1 -16.03 32.88 27.72
CA MET A 1 -16.30 31.82 26.73
C MET A 1 -17.13 30.79 27.46
N THR A 2 -18.33 30.52 26.97
CA THR A 2 -19.23 29.53 27.58
C THR A 2 -18.68 28.13 27.31
N ASP A 3 -18.82 27.22 28.27
CA ASP A 3 -18.31 25.83 28.22
C ASP A 3 -18.65 25.13 26.89
N ILE A 4 -19.85 25.39 26.37
CA ILE A 4 -20.37 24.88 25.09
C ILE A 4 -19.52 25.33 23.88
N GLU A 5 -19.00 26.56 23.87
CA GLU A 5 -18.16 27.04 22.77
C GLU A 5 -16.80 26.32 22.75
N ALA A 6 -16.27 25.97 23.92
CA ALA A 6 -15.04 25.21 24.05
C ALA A 6 -15.25 23.78 23.54
N ASP A 7 -16.34 23.13 23.94
CA ASP A 7 -16.70 21.77 23.49
C ASP A 7 -16.90 21.71 21.96
N ILE A 8 -17.63 22.68 21.39
CA ILE A 8 -17.85 22.74 19.92
C ILE A 8 -16.50 22.92 19.18
N LYS A 9 -15.57 23.68 19.77
CA LYS A 9 -14.24 23.87 19.18
C LYS A 9 -13.43 22.59 19.22
N ASP A 10 -13.50 21.84 20.32
CA ASP A 10 -12.80 20.56 20.47
C ASP A 10 -13.36 19.51 19.52
N ILE A 11 -14.68 19.38 19.42
CA ILE A 11 -15.36 18.47 18.47
C ILE A 11 -14.93 18.79 17.03
N LYS A 12 -14.88 20.07 16.65
CA LYS A 12 -14.42 20.49 15.32
C LYS A 12 -12.96 20.11 15.06
N GLN A 13 -12.11 20.20 16.08
CA GLN A 13 -10.70 19.82 15.98
C GLN A 13 -10.57 18.31 15.78
N GLN A 14 -11.25 17.51 16.60
CA GLN A 14 -11.27 16.05 16.47
C GLN A 14 -11.83 15.60 15.11
N MET A 15 -12.88 16.25 14.62
CA MET A 15 -13.45 15.96 13.29
C MET A 15 -12.44 16.19 12.16
N ARG A 16 -11.64 17.25 12.24
CA ARG A 16 -10.58 17.52 11.24
C ARG A 16 -9.48 16.46 11.29
N GLU A 17 -9.11 16.02 12.49
CA GLU A 17 -8.11 14.96 12.65
C GLU A 17 -8.62 13.61 12.13
N ILE A 18 -9.89 13.28 12.38
CA ILE A 18 -10.53 12.09 11.83
C ILE A 18 -10.55 12.16 10.31
N SER A 19 -10.94 13.29 9.72
CA SER A 19 -10.94 13.47 8.26
C SER A 19 -9.56 13.21 7.67
N LYS A 20 -8.51 13.80 8.26
CA LYS A 20 -7.14 13.62 7.78
C LYS A 20 -6.69 12.15 7.84
N LYS A 21 -7.01 11.44 8.92
CA LYS A 21 -6.68 10.01 9.06
C LYS A 21 -7.42 9.14 8.05
N ILE A 22 -8.67 9.50 7.73
CA ILE A 22 -9.44 8.80 6.68
C ILE A 22 -8.76 8.98 5.33
N ASP A 23 -8.34 10.21 4.99
CA ASP A 23 -7.64 10.49 3.74
C ASP A 23 -6.34 9.67 3.61
N GLU A 24 -5.56 9.58 4.70
CA GLU A 24 -4.34 8.76 4.77
C GLU A 24 -4.64 7.26 4.53
N ILE A 25 -5.66 6.71 5.19
CA ILE A 25 -6.06 5.30 5.05
C ILE A 25 -6.54 5.00 3.62
N VAL A 26 -7.31 5.91 3.02
CA VAL A 26 -7.79 5.76 1.64
C VAL A 26 -6.61 5.69 0.68
N TYR A 27 -5.66 6.62 0.82
CA TYR A 27 -4.46 6.65 -0.01
C TYR A 27 -3.63 5.37 0.09
N GLU A 28 -3.37 4.88 1.31
CA GLU A 28 -2.63 3.62 1.51
C GLU A 28 -3.35 2.42 0.91
N LYS A 29 -4.68 2.37 1.05
CA LYS A 29 -5.49 1.28 0.50
C LYS A 29 -5.48 1.29 -1.03
N GLU A 30 -5.53 2.46 -1.65
CA GLU A 30 -5.40 2.59 -3.10
C GLU A 30 -4.06 2.06 -3.59
N ILE A 31 -2.95 2.48 -2.96
CA ILE A 31 -1.60 2.00 -3.30
C ILE A 31 -1.52 0.48 -3.19
N SER A 32 -1.97 -0.09 -2.05
CA SER A 32 -1.94 -1.53 -1.82
C SER A 32 -2.76 -2.29 -2.86
N SER A 33 -3.93 -1.76 -3.22
CA SER A 33 -4.79 -2.35 -4.24
C SER A 33 -4.12 -2.31 -5.62
N TYR A 34 -3.49 -1.20 -6.00
CA TYR A 34 -2.72 -1.11 -7.24
C TYR A 34 -1.56 -2.10 -7.25
N MET A 35 -0.79 -2.20 -6.16
CA MET A 35 0.30 -3.17 -6.05
C MET A 35 -0.17 -4.61 -6.24
N GLN A 36 -1.29 -5.00 -5.61
CA GLN A 36 -1.85 -6.34 -5.77
C GLN A 36 -2.31 -6.62 -7.22
N LEU A 37 -2.89 -5.63 -7.90
CA LEU A 37 -3.28 -5.77 -9.30
C LEU A 37 -2.06 -5.93 -10.21
N SER A 38 -1.03 -5.10 -9.99
CA SER A 38 0.23 -5.20 -10.72
C SER A 38 0.91 -6.56 -10.51
N ASP A 39 0.97 -7.06 -9.28
CA ASP A 39 1.56 -8.35 -8.94
C ASP A 39 0.84 -9.52 -9.64
N ARG A 40 -0.49 -9.53 -9.60
CA ARG A 40 -1.30 -10.54 -10.29
C ARG A 40 -1.11 -10.48 -11.81
N SER A 41 -1.10 -9.27 -12.37
CA SER A 41 -0.90 -9.06 -13.81
C SER A 41 0.48 -9.52 -14.25
N LEU A 42 1.52 -9.17 -13.51
CA LEU A 42 2.90 -9.53 -13.81
C LEU A 42 3.13 -11.03 -13.64
N SER A 43 2.61 -11.62 -12.56
CA SER A 43 2.70 -13.07 -12.32
C SER A 43 2.10 -13.84 -13.49
N LYS A 44 0.90 -13.46 -13.92
CA LYS A 44 0.24 -14.08 -15.08
C LYS A 44 1.02 -13.89 -16.38
N PHE A 45 1.64 -12.73 -16.59
CA PHE A 45 2.48 -12.47 -17.76
C PHE A 45 3.72 -13.39 -17.78
N LEU A 46 4.35 -13.60 -16.62
CA LEU A 46 5.56 -14.41 -16.49
C LEU A 46 5.28 -15.93 -16.44
N GLU A 47 4.04 -16.36 -16.17
CA GLU A 47 3.65 -17.78 -16.19
C GLU A 47 3.89 -18.44 -17.56
N ASP A 48 3.70 -17.69 -18.65
CA ASP A 48 3.89 -18.19 -20.01
C ASP A 48 5.36 -18.08 -20.50
N GLU A 49 6.25 -17.47 -19.71
CA GLU A 49 7.64 -17.31 -20.09
C GLU A 49 8.47 -18.59 -19.79
N PRO A 50 9.25 -19.09 -20.76
CA PRO A 50 10.12 -20.24 -20.53
C PRO A 50 11.21 -19.88 -19.52
N SER A 51 11.53 -20.81 -18.63
CA SER A 51 12.67 -20.66 -17.72
C SER A 51 13.99 -20.69 -18.51
N ILE A 52 14.54 -19.51 -18.78
CA ILE A 52 15.75 -19.31 -19.60
C ILE A 52 17.06 -19.50 -18.81
N TYR A 53 17.00 -19.66 -17.48
CA TYR A 53 18.15 -19.93 -16.64
C TYR A 53 17.86 -21.07 -15.67
N SER A 54 18.76 -22.05 -15.63
CA SER A 54 18.68 -23.19 -14.71
C SER A 54 19.87 -23.19 -13.75
N LEU A 55 19.72 -23.89 -12.61
CA LEU A 55 20.83 -24.13 -11.68
C LEU A 55 22.01 -24.86 -12.34
N LYS A 56 21.80 -25.50 -13.49
CA LYS A 56 22.85 -26.16 -14.27
C LYS A 56 23.72 -25.17 -15.05
N ASP A 57 23.19 -23.96 -15.31
CA ASP A 57 23.89 -22.88 -16.03
C ASP A 57 24.83 -22.07 -15.10
N LEU A 58 24.70 -22.27 -13.78
CA LEU A 58 25.62 -21.70 -12.79
C LEU A 58 27.02 -22.34 -12.93
N LYS A 59 27.87 -21.72 -13.74
CA LYS A 59 29.29 -22.07 -13.93
C LYS A 59 30.20 -21.78 -12.74
N VAL A 60 29.67 -21.37 -11.58
CA VAL A 60 30.49 -20.92 -10.45
C VAL A 60 30.66 -22.06 -9.46
N ARG A 61 31.79 -22.78 -9.55
CA ARG A 61 32.32 -23.57 -8.43
C ARG A 61 32.79 -22.58 -7.36
N TYR A 62 31.99 -22.36 -6.32
CA TYR A 62 32.56 -21.93 -5.05
C TYR A 62 33.25 -23.15 -4.43
N LYS A 63 34.58 -23.10 -4.36
CA LYS A 63 35.42 -24.02 -3.59
C LYS A 63 35.70 -23.38 -2.23
#